data_AF-A0A1B8XYH0-F1
#
_entry.id   AF-A0A1B8XYH0-F1
#
_cell.length_a   1.000
_cell.length_b   1.000
_cell.length_c   1.000
_cell.angle_alpha   90.00
_cell.angle_beta   90.00
_cell.angle_gamma   90.00
#
_symmetry.space_group_name_H-M   'P 1'
#
loop_
_entity.id
_entity.type
_entity.pdbx_description
1 polymer ?
#
loop_
_entity_poly.entity_id
_entity_poly.type
_entity_poly.pdbx_seq_one_letter_code
_entity_poly.pdbx_strand_id
1 'polypeptide(L)'
;MMQTLEIKDETAIEAEWAQPERRIALTQRFFKTYPVPEEHQKKWDKAPKVDSAVARLSRQTAIPAEEAAFKDPLDRRMESILKRSYTQAAAILRPAVASAGLARTARHWALELARHPPASKQQLQLEVDKLSTTLSFLAESTLEITRLAAKATSNAVVARRALWLRYWTGDTASKMRLLSLKFTGESLFGPDLKQIISD
;
A
#
# COMPACT_ATOMS: atom_id res chain seq x y z
N MET A 1 8.13 25.98 -4.48
CA MET A 1 7.54 24.88 -5.28
C MET A 1 7.88 23.51 -4.70
N MET A 2 9.16 23.21 -4.44
CA MET A 2 9.60 21.92 -3.84
C MET A 2 9.03 21.69 -2.43
N GLN A 3 9.09 22.68 -1.52
CA GLN A 3 8.44 22.62 -0.20
C GLN A 3 6.91 22.38 -0.29
N THR A 4 6.24 22.89 -1.32
CA THR A 4 4.78 22.71 -1.48
C THR A 4 4.40 21.30 -1.95
N LEU A 5 5.34 20.60 -2.60
CA LEU A 5 5.16 19.19 -3.00
C LEU A 5 5.43 18.26 -1.81
N GLU A 6 6.48 18.52 -1.04
CA GLU A 6 6.79 17.78 0.21
C GLU A 6 5.62 17.82 1.20
N ILE A 7 5.00 18.99 1.40
CA ILE A 7 3.84 19.14 2.30
C ILE A 7 2.63 18.33 1.81
N LYS A 8 2.43 18.19 0.49
CA LYS A 8 1.30 17.41 -0.05
C LYS A 8 1.47 15.92 0.16
N ASP A 9 2.68 15.39 -0.03
CA ASP A 9 2.96 13.97 0.17
C ASP A 9 2.86 13.58 1.66
N GLU A 10 3.33 14.44 2.56
CA GLU A 10 3.20 14.24 4.00
C GLU A 10 1.73 14.23 4.45
N THR A 11 0.90 15.17 3.94
CA THR A 11 -0.54 15.17 4.24
C THR A 11 -1.27 13.91 3.74
N ALA A 12 -0.83 13.33 2.62
CA ALA A 12 -1.42 12.09 2.10
C ALA A 12 -1.05 10.87 2.98
N ILE A 13 0.19 10.82 3.49
CA ILE A 13 0.65 9.79 4.41
C ILE A 13 -0.15 9.88 5.72
N GLU A 14 -0.23 11.06 6.31
CA GLU A 14 -0.96 11.30 7.55
C GLU A 14 -2.46 10.97 7.43
N ALA A 15 -3.08 11.27 6.28
CA ALA A 15 -4.48 10.95 6.03
C ALA A 15 -4.74 9.42 6.07
N GLU A 16 -3.84 8.61 5.51
CA GLU A 16 -3.96 7.15 5.57
C GLU A 16 -3.66 6.60 6.97
N TRP A 17 -2.72 7.23 7.70
CA TRP A 17 -2.38 6.88 9.07
C TRP A 17 -3.43 7.29 10.10
N ALA A 18 -4.21 8.33 9.82
CA ALA A 18 -5.34 8.77 10.63
C ALA A 18 -6.48 7.76 10.67
N GLN A 19 -6.59 6.88 9.66
CA GLN A 19 -7.67 5.89 9.55
C GLN A 19 -7.12 4.48 9.29
N PRO A 20 -6.47 3.83 10.27
CA PRO A 20 -5.81 2.55 10.04
C PRO A 20 -6.74 1.43 9.61
N GLU A 21 -7.99 1.45 10.06
CA GLU A 21 -8.98 0.43 9.73
C GLU A 21 -9.57 0.58 8.31
N ARG A 22 -9.58 1.80 7.78
CA ARG A 22 -10.17 2.11 6.47
C ARG A 22 -9.49 1.29 5.38
N ARG A 23 -10.29 0.70 4.49
CA ARG A 23 -9.77 -0.02 3.32
C ARG A 23 -9.58 0.97 2.17
N ILE A 24 -8.47 0.84 1.44
CA ILE A 24 -8.36 1.44 0.12
C ILE A 24 -9.10 0.53 -0.86
N ALA A 25 -10.13 1.07 -1.49
CA ALA A 25 -10.81 0.43 -2.60
C ALA A 25 -10.08 0.77 -3.90
N LEU A 26 -9.47 -0.23 -4.52
CA LEU A 26 -8.91 -0.09 -5.87
C LEU A 26 -10.07 -0.03 -6.86
N THR A 27 -10.17 1.10 -7.56
CA THR A 27 -11.29 1.36 -8.47
C THR A 27 -11.03 0.75 -9.86
N GLN A 28 -12.08 0.62 -10.67
CA GLN A 28 -11.90 0.25 -12.09
C GLN A 28 -10.99 1.22 -12.84
N ARG A 29 -11.01 2.51 -12.47
CA ARG A 29 -10.08 3.50 -13.01
C ARG A 29 -8.63 3.12 -12.72
N PHE A 30 -8.30 2.72 -11.49
CA PHE A 30 -6.96 2.29 -11.12
C PHE A 30 -6.44 1.15 -12.01
N PHE A 31 -7.25 0.10 -12.23
CA PHE A 31 -6.86 -1.03 -13.07
C PHE A 31 -6.72 -0.67 -14.56
N LYS A 32 -7.51 0.30 -15.05
CA LYS A 32 -7.39 0.84 -16.41
C LYS A 32 -6.15 1.72 -16.58
N THR A 33 -5.81 2.52 -15.56
CA THR A 33 -4.63 3.39 -15.56
C THR A 33 -3.33 2.59 -15.46
N TYR A 34 -3.33 1.49 -14.69
CA TYR A 34 -2.16 0.63 -14.49
C TYR A 34 -2.45 -0.82 -14.92
N PRO A 35 -2.56 -1.06 -16.24
CA PRO A 35 -2.84 -2.38 -16.77
C PRO A 35 -1.64 -3.30 -16.56
N VAL A 36 -1.92 -4.54 -16.19
CA VAL A 36 -0.91 -5.60 -16.05
C VAL A 36 -1.46 -6.85 -16.75
N PRO A 37 -0.68 -7.55 -17.59
CA PRO A 37 -1.15 -8.78 -18.23
C PRO A 37 -1.53 -9.85 -17.19
N GLU A 38 -2.58 -10.63 -17.48
CA GLU A 38 -3.14 -11.61 -16.53
C GLU A 38 -2.11 -12.63 -16.01
N GLU A 39 -1.15 -13.01 -16.84
CA GLU A 39 -0.07 -13.93 -16.47
C GLU A 39 0.77 -13.42 -15.30
N HIS A 40 0.98 -12.10 -15.23
CA HIS A 40 1.70 -11.46 -14.14
C HIS A 40 0.80 -11.21 -12.93
N GLN A 41 -0.48 -10.90 -13.15
CA GLN A 41 -1.46 -10.70 -12.07
C GLN A 41 -1.51 -11.89 -11.12
N LYS A 42 -1.50 -13.13 -11.64
CA LYS A 42 -1.54 -14.35 -10.84
C LYS A 42 -0.38 -14.51 -9.85
N LYS A 43 0.77 -13.87 -10.11
CA LYS A 43 1.98 -14.02 -9.30
C LYS A 43 1.96 -13.21 -8.01
N TRP A 44 1.17 -12.13 -7.96
CA TRP A 44 1.31 -11.12 -6.91
C TRP A 44 0.02 -10.41 -6.48
N ASP A 45 -1.09 -10.48 -7.24
CA ASP A 45 -2.30 -9.69 -6.90
C ASP A 45 -2.99 -10.22 -5.63
N LYS A 46 -2.80 -11.51 -5.31
CA LYS A 46 -3.41 -12.17 -4.16
C LYS A 46 -2.35 -12.55 -3.15
N ALA A 47 -2.68 -12.39 -1.86
CA ALA A 47 -1.85 -12.89 -0.79
C ALA A 47 -1.58 -14.40 -0.97
N PRO A 48 -0.34 -14.85 -0.77
CA PRO A 48 0.01 -16.26 -0.92
C PRO A 48 -0.79 -17.10 0.09
N LYS A 49 -1.16 -18.31 -0.34
CA LYS A 49 -1.77 -19.31 0.53
C LYS A 49 -0.68 -20.09 1.25
N VAL A 50 -1.03 -20.67 2.40
CA VAL A 50 -0.17 -21.64 3.05
C VAL A 50 -0.19 -22.93 2.24
N ASP A 51 0.96 -23.51 1.96
CA ASP A 51 1.05 -24.78 1.23
C ASP A 51 0.28 -25.89 1.95
N SER A 52 -0.39 -26.74 1.19
CA SER A 52 -1.24 -27.80 1.75
C SER A 52 -0.48 -28.75 2.68
N ALA A 53 0.81 -28.99 2.41
CA ALA A 53 1.69 -29.78 3.27
C ALA A 53 1.92 -29.10 4.64
N VAL A 54 2.17 -27.80 4.67
CA VAL A 54 2.36 -27.03 5.91
C VAL A 54 1.04 -26.88 6.66
N ALA A 55 -0.06 -26.59 5.94
CA ALA A 55 -1.39 -26.58 6.52
C ALA A 55 -1.77 -27.93 7.15
N ARG A 56 -1.25 -29.04 6.60
CA ARG A 56 -1.39 -30.40 7.17
C ARG A 56 -0.55 -30.65 8.41
N LEU A 57 0.60 -30.00 8.58
CA LEU A 57 1.37 -30.11 9.83
C LEU A 57 0.56 -29.59 11.02
N SER A 58 -0.24 -28.54 10.81
CA SER A 58 -1.21 -28.08 11.83
C SER A 58 -2.31 -29.11 12.16
N ARG A 59 -2.56 -30.10 11.28
CA ARG A 59 -3.57 -31.15 11.49
C ARG A 59 -3.14 -32.22 12.48
N GLN A 60 -1.86 -32.30 12.87
CA GLN A 60 -1.46 -33.08 14.05
C GLN A 60 -1.82 -32.39 15.37
N THR A 61 -2.31 -31.14 15.31
CA THR A 61 -2.93 -30.43 16.44
C THR A 61 -4.41 -30.14 16.15
N ALA A 62 -5.25 -31.18 16.18
CA ALA A 62 -6.72 -31.19 16.41
C ALA A 62 -7.68 -30.15 15.76
N ILE A 63 -7.30 -29.29 14.79
CA ILE A 63 -8.26 -28.33 14.21
C ILE A 63 -8.25 -28.29 12.66
N PRO A 64 -9.39 -28.52 11.98
CA PRO A 64 -9.50 -28.44 10.52
C PRO A 64 -10.00 -27.07 10.03
N ALA A 65 -9.37 -26.57 8.94
CA ALA A 65 -9.61 -25.32 8.16
C ALA A 65 -8.61 -24.18 8.45
N GLU A 66 -8.11 -23.52 7.39
CA GLU A 66 -7.13 -22.41 7.48
C GLU A 66 -7.57 -21.29 8.45
N GLU A 67 -8.87 -21.07 8.60
CA GLU A 67 -9.44 -20.08 9.52
C GLU A 67 -9.65 -20.61 10.95
N ALA A 68 -9.76 -21.94 11.10
CA ALA A 68 -9.99 -22.60 12.38
C ALA A 68 -8.69 -22.84 13.17
N ALA A 69 -7.51 -22.80 12.53
CA ALA A 69 -6.21 -22.94 13.19
C ALA A 69 -5.93 -21.85 14.25
N PHE A 70 -6.54 -20.67 14.09
CA PHE A 70 -6.39 -19.56 15.03
C PHE A 70 -7.45 -19.64 16.13
N LYS A 71 -7.05 -20.07 17.33
CA LYS A 71 -7.93 -20.09 18.52
C LYS A 71 -8.19 -18.68 19.07
N ASP A 72 -7.21 -17.77 18.96
CA ASP A 72 -7.30 -16.39 19.44
C ASP A 72 -7.93 -15.48 18.37
N PRO A 73 -8.96 -14.68 18.68
CA PRO A 73 -9.50 -13.66 17.79
C PRO A 73 -8.46 -12.67 17.25
N LEU A 74 -7.43 -12.33 18.03
CA LEU A 74 -6.33 -11.47 17.58
C LEU A 74 -5.42 -12.15 16.56
N ASP A 75 -5.23 -13.47 16.62
CA ASP A 75 -4.46 -14.18 15.60
C ASP A 75 -5.19 -14.16 14.25
N ARG A 76 -6.52 -14.38 14.24
CA ARG A 76 -7.35 -14.23 13.04
C ARG A 76 -7.30 -12.80 12.49
N ARG A 77 -7.38 -11.81 13.39
CA ARG A 77 -7.31 -10.39 13.03
C ARG A 77 -5.96 -10.05 12.42
N MET A 78 -4.86 -10.52 13.01
CA MET A 78 -3.50 -10.32 12.52
C MET A 78 -3.32 -10.92 11.13
N GLU A 79 -3.74 -12.17 10.91
CA GLU A 79 -3.69 -12.82 9.60
C GLU A 79 -4.49 -12.03 8.55
N SER A 80 -5.70 -11.59 8.89
CA SER A 80 -6.53 -10.77 8.00
C SER A 80 -5.84 -9.44 7.62
N ILE A 81 -5.21 -8.77 8.60
CA ILE A 81 -4.47 -7.53 8.36
C ILE A 81 -3.23 -7.78 7.51
N LEU A 82 -2.50 -8.88 7.73
CA LEU A 82 -1.31 -9.23 6.96
C LEU A 82 -1.65 -9.55 5.49
N LYS A 83 -2.71 -10.34 5.24
CA LYS A 83 -3.22 -10.55 3.87
C LYS A 83 -3.59 -9.23 3.19
N ARG A 84 -4.28 -8.35 3.92
CA ARG A 84 -4.63 -7.01 3.42
C ARG A 84 -3.40 -6.17 3.14
N SER A 85 -2.41 -6.18 4.04
CA SER A 85 -1.14 -5.47 3.88
C SER A 85 -0.41 -5.94 2.64
N TYR A 86 -0.37 -7.26 2.41
CA TYR A 86 0.23 -7.84 1.20
C TYR A 86 -0.49 -7.34 -0.06
N THR A 87 -1.82 -7.46 -0.15
CA THR A 87 -2.55 -7.04 -1.35
C THR A 87 -2.37 -5.54 -1.64
N GLN A 88 -2.32 -4.70 -0.60
CA GLN A 88 -2.06 -3.26 -0.78
C GLN A 88 -0.62 -3.01 -1.24
N ALA A 89 0.36 -3.69 -0.64
CA ALA A 89 1.76 -3.60 -1.06
C ALA A 89 1.95 -4.10 -2.50
N ALA A 90 1.28 -5.17 -2.89
CA ALA A 90 1.32 -5.68 -4.26
C ALA A 90 0.67 -4.71 -5.26
N ALA A 91 -0.40 -4.01 -4.86
CA ALA A 91 -1.05 -3.01 -5.72
C ALA A 91 -0.10 -1.85 -6.09
N ILE A 92 0.86 -1.49 -5.23
CA ILE A 92 1.91 -0.47 -5.51
C ILE A 92 2.70 -0.83 -6.77
N LEU A 93 2.88 -2.11 -7.03
CA LEU A 93 3.77 -2.55 -8.08
C LEU A 93 3.21 -2.25 -9.49
N ARG A 94 1.89 -2.11 -9.63
CA ARG A 94 1.23 -1.70 -10.88
C ARG A 94 1.66 -0.28 -11.32
N PRO A 95 1.43 0.79 -10.53
CA PRO A 95 1.92 2.13 -10.85
C PRO A 95 3.45 2.21 -10.89
N ALA A 96 4.16 1.44 -10.06
CA ALA A 96 5.63 1.43 -10.07
C ALA A 96 6.20 0.92 -11.40
N VAL A 97 5.70 -0.22 -11.91
CA VAL A 97 6.14 -0.78 -13.19
C VAL A 97 5.75 0.12 -14.36
N ALA A 98 4.52 0.65 -14.35
CA ALA A 98 4.06 1.59 -15.38
C ALA A 98 4.94 2.85 -15.41
N SER A 99 5.21 3.44 -14.25
CA SER A 99 6.06 4.62 -14.11
C SER A 99 7.50 4.35 -14.54
N ALA A 100 8.09 3.23 -14.14
CA ALA A 100 9.44 2.87 -14.53
C ALA A 100 9.56 2.67 -16.05
N GLY A 101 8.57 2.04 -16.67
CA GLY A 101 8.48 1.88 -18.12
C GLY A 101 8.39 3.24 -18.82
N LEU A 102 7.43 4.06 -18.40
CA LEU A 102 7.19 5.37 -19.01
C LEU A 102 8.38 6.33 -18.82
N ALA A 103 9.01 6.36 -17.64
CA ALA A 103 10.18 7.19 -17.38
C ALA A 103 11.37 6.84 -18.29
N ARG A 104 11.61 5.55 -18.57
CA ARG A 104 12.63 5.11 -19.53
C ARG A 104 12.30 5.57 -20.95
N THR A 105 11.04 5.43 -21.36
CA THR A 105 10.56 5.89 -22.67
C THR A 105 10.65 7.41 -22.82
N ALA A 106 10.25 8.16 -21.79
CA ALA A 106 10.34 9.61 -21.75
C ALA A 106 11.78 10.10 -21.89
N ARG A 107 12.71 9.45 -21.17
CA ARG A 107 14.14 9.72 -21.31
C ARG A 107 14.62 9.46 -22.73
N HIS A 108 14.20 8.35 -23.34
CA HIS A 108 14.55 8.06 -24.72
C HIS A 108 14.01 9.14 -25.68
N TRP A 109 12.74 9.54 -25.56
CA TRP A 109 12.17 10.63 -26.37
C TRP A 109 12.89 11.96 -26.18
N ALA A 110 13.26 12.31 -24.95
CA ALA A 110 14.01 13.54 -24.68
C ALA A 110 15.41 13.53 -25.33
N LEU A 111 16.10 12.38 -25.32
CA LEU A 111 17.39 12.22 -25.98
C LEU A 111 17.26 12.28 -27.51
N GLU A 112 16.23 11.67 -28.07
CA GLU A 112 15.96 11.74 -29.52
C GLU A 112 15.62 13.17 -29.95
N LEU A 113 14.82 13.88 -29.17
CA LEU A 113 14.51 15.30 -29.42
C LEU A 113 15.78 16.18 -29.41
N ALA A 114 16.72 15.89 -28.51
CA ALA A 114 17.98 16.62 -28.42
C ALA A 114 18.92 16.30 -29.61
N ARG A 115 18.91 15.05 -30.10
CA ARG A 115 19.70 14.62 -31.27
C ARG A 115 19.12 15.10 -32.59
N HIS A 116 17.80 15.14 -32.68
CA HIS A 116 17.05 15.49 -33.87
C HIS A 116 16.09 16.65 -33.55
N PRO A 117 16.60 17.90 -33.46
CA PRO A 117 15.77 19.05 -33.15
C PRO A 117 14.62 19.21 -34.16
N PRO A 118 13.41 19.57 -33.71
CA PRO A 118 12.27 19.73 -34.60
C PRO A 118 12.48 20.83 -35.64
N ALA A 119 11.98 20.62 -36.85
CA ALA A 119 12.15 21.56 -37.97
C ALA A 119 11.26 22.81 -37.83
N SER A 120 10.21 22.75 -36.99
CA SER A 120 9.30 23.86 -36.76
C SER A 120 8.95 24.02 -35.28
N LYS A 121 8.58 25.25 -34.90
CA LYS A 121 8.06 25.56 -33.57
C LYS A 121 6.84 24.71 -33.21
N GLN A 122 5.99 24.39 -34.18
CA GLN A 122 4.80 23.55 -33.97
C GLN A 122 5.18 22.10 -33.62
N GLN A 123 6.16 21.53 -34.32
CA GLN A 123 6.67 20.19 -34.00
C GLN A 123 7.34 20.15 -32.62
N LEU A 124 8.10 21.20 -32.28
CA LEU A 124 8.69 21.34 -30.94
C LEU A 124 7.62 21.40 -29.85
N GLN A 125 6.54 22.15 -30.06
CA GLN A 125 5.45 22.23 -29.10
C GLN A 125 4.81 20.85 -28.86
N LEU A 126 4.57 20.08 -29.92
CA LEU A 126 3.99 18.72 -29.80
C LEU A 126 4.88 17.78 -28.98
N GLU A 127 6.20 17.80 -29.20
CA GLU A 127 7.14 16.96 -28.42
C GLU A 127 7.25 17.41 -26.96
N VAL A 128 7.21 18.73 -26.70
CA VAL A 128 7.16 19.28 -25.34
C VAL A 128 5.87 18.88 -24.64
N ASP A 129 4.71 18.97 -25.30
CA ASP A 129 3.41 18.59 -24.74
C ASP A 129 3.35 17.10 -24.39
N LYS A 130 3.94 16.26 -25.25
CA LYS A 130 4.09 14.80 -25.00
C LYS A 130 4.95 14.51 -23.78
N LEU A 131 6.08 15.19 -23.61
CA LEU A 131 6.94 15.06 -22.43
C LEU A 131 6.24 15.61 -21.17
N SER A 132 5.54 16.74 -21.27
CA SER A 132 4.78 17.34 -20.17
C SER A 132 3.66 16.43 -19.67
N THR A 133 2.90 15.83 -20.59
CA THR A 133 1.87 14.82 -20.28
C THR A 133 2.48 13.61 -19.56
N THR A 134 3.65 13.18 -20.02
CA THR A 134 4.37 12.06 -19.41
C THR A 134 4.81 12.38 -17.97
N LEU A 135 5.38 13.57 -17.74
CA LEU A 135 5.78 14.01 -16.41
C LEU A 135 4.57 14.15 -15.47
N SER A 136 3.44 14.64 -15.99
CA SER A 136 2.19 14.74 -15.23
C SER A 136 1.70 13.35 -14.79
N PHE A 137 1.71 12.37 -15.69
CA PHE A 137 1.37 10.99 -15.33
C PHE A 137 2.31 10.41 -14.26
N LEU A 138 3.62 10.64 -14.39
CA LEU A 138 4.61 10.16 -13.42
C LEU A 138 4.38 10.78 -12.03
N ALA A 139 4.07 12.08 -11.97
CA ALA A 139 3.76 12.76 -10.73
C ALA A 139 2.50 12.19 -10.06
N GLU A 140 1.41 12.02 -10.81
CA GLU A 140 0.18 11.39 -10.31
C GLU A 140 0.41 9.96 -9.85
N SER A 141 1.20 9.19 -10.60
CA SER A 141 1.52 7.81 -10.25
C SER A 141 2.37 7.69 -8.99
N THR A 142 3.29 8.62 -8.74
CA THR A 142 4.07 8.67 -7.49
C THR A 142 3.18 8.99 -6.29
N LEU A 143 2.19 9.87 -6.45
CA LEU A 143 1.23 10.16 -5.40
C LEU A 143 0.39 8.92 -5.05
N GLU A 144 -0.08 8.17 -6.06
CA GLU A 144 -0.83 6.93 -5.81
C GLU A 144 0.05 5.86 -5.14
N ILE A 145 1.32 5.73 -5.56
CA ILE A 145 2.31 4.86 -4.89
C ILE A 145 2.45 5.25 -3.42
N THR A 146 2.61 6.54 -3.13
CA THR A 146 2.76 7.07 -1.76
C THR A 146 1.54 6.74 -0.91
N ARG A 147 0.33 6.93 -1.44
CA ARG A 147 -0.90 6.59 -0.73
C ARG A 147 -1.01 5.09 -0.41
N LEU A 148 -0.73 4.24 -1.40
CA LEU A 148 -0.75 2.78 -1.21
C LEU A 148 0.32 2.31 -0.22
N ALA A 149 1.52 2.91 -0.26
CA ALA A 149 2.61 2.65 0.67
C ALA A 149 2.24 3.08 2.09
N ALA A 150 1.68 4.27 2.28
CA ALA A 150 1.20 4.76 3.57
C ALA A 150 0.12 3.83 4.16
N LYS A 151 -0.78 3.30 3.33
CA LYS A 151 -1.77 2.33 3.77
C LYS A 151 -1.15 0.98 4.14
N ALA A 152 -0.16 0.51 3.38
CA ALA A 152 0.56 -0.72 3.68
C ALA A 152 1.31 -0.62 5.02
N THR A 153 1.99 0.50 5.28
CA THR A 153 2.68 0.74 6.56
C THR A 153 1.68 0.86 7.71
N SER A 154 0.55 1.53 7.51
CA SER A 154 -0.55 1.56 8.48
C SER A 154 -1.06 0.15 8.82
N ASN A 155 -1.27 -0.72 7.83
CA ASN A 155 -1.66 -2.12 8.08
C ASN A 155 -0.59 -2.88 8.88
N ALA A 156 0.69 -2.69 8.55
CA ALA A 156 1.78 -3.29 9.31
C ALA A 156 1.78 -2.83 10.78
N VAL A 157 1.49 -1.56 11.06
CA VAL A 157 1.32 -1.04 12.42
C VAL A 157 0.16 -1.74 13.13
N VAL A 158 -1.01 -1.88 12.49
CA VAL A 158 -2.16 -2.58 13.12
C VAL A 158 -1.82 -4.06 13.40
N ALA A 159 -1.09 -4.74 12.51
CA ALA A 159 -0.63 -6.11 12.76
C ALA A 159 0.33 -6.18 13.96
N ARG A 160 1.29 -5.24 14.06
CA ARG A 160 2.19 -5.13 15.21
C ARG A 160 1.43 -4.85 16.51
N ARG A 161 0.43 -3.97 16.49
CA ARG A 161 -0.43 -3.74 17.66
C ARG A 161 -1.15 -5.02 18.08
N ALA A 162 -1.71 -5.78 17.12
CA ALA A 162 -2.37 -7.05 17.42
C ALA A 162 -1.40 -8.06 18.06
N LEU A 163 -0.15 -8.11 17.60
CA LEU A 163 0.89 -8.95 18.19
C LEU A 163 1.19 -8.56 19.65
N TRP A 164 1.36 -7.27 19.94
CA TRP A 164 1.63 -6.80 21.31
C TRP A 164 0.44 -6.95 22.25
N LEU A 165 -0.79 -6.80 21.73
CA LEU A 165 -2.02 -6.97 22.52
C LEU A 165 -2.43 -8.43 22.70
N ARG A 166 -1.80 -9.37 22.00
CA ARG A 166 -2.11 -10.81 22.07
C ARG A 166 -2.14 -11.32 23.51
N TYR A 167 -1.06 -11.04 24.26
CA TYR A 167 -0.89 -11.53 25.63
C TYR A 167 -1.45 -10.59 26.69
N TRP A 168 -1.93 -9.41 26.31
CA TRP A 168 -2.57 -8.50 27.25
C TRP A 168 -3.91 -9.08 27.71
N THR A 169 -4.19 -9.03 29.02
CA THR A 169 -5.39 -9.62 29.63
C THR A 169 -6.65 -8.75 29.49
N GLY A 170 -6.56 -7.61 28.80
CA GLY A 170 -7.71 -6.75 28.51
C GLY A 170 -8.77 -7.42 27.64
N ASP A 171 -9.99 -6.91 27.72
CA ASP A 171 -11.12 -7.41 26.95
C ASP A 171 -10.96 -7.13 25.43
N THR A 172 -11.72 -7.88 24.62
CA THR A 172 -11.66 -7.77 23.16
C THR A 172 -12.03 -6.37 22.66
N ALA A 173 -12.98 -5.67 23.28
CA ALA A 173 -13.40 -4.35 22.83
C ALA A 173 -12.28 -3.32 23.05
N SER A 174 -11.64 -3.35 24.21
CA SER A 174 -10.47 -2.52 24.52
C SER A 174 -9.31 -2.79 23.55
N LYS A 175 -9.03 -4.07 23.26
CA LYS A 175 -8.04 -4.47 22.25
C LYS A 175 -8.35 -3.90 20.88
N MET A 176 -9.60 -4.02 20.41
CA MET A 176 -10.01 -3.47 19.11
C MET A 176 -9.91 -1.96 19.05
N ARG A 177 -10.26 -1.26 20.14
CA ARG A 177 -10.10 0.20 20.23
C ARG A 177 -8.62 0.60 20.06
N LEU A 178 -7.71 -0.09 20.75
CA LEU A 178 -6.27 0.14 20.63
C LEU A 178 -5.72 -0.15 19.23
N LEU A 179 -6.27 -1.14 18.51
CA LEU A 179 -5.91 -1.41 17.11
C LEU A 179 -6.28 -0.24 16.18
N SER A 180 -7.38 0.45 16.47
CA SER A 180 -7.95 1.51 15.62
C SER A 180 -7.35 2.90 15.82
N LEU A 181 -6.52 3.10 16.86
CA LEU A 181 -5.90 4.39 17.18
C LEU A 181 -5.18 5.02 15.97
N LYS A 182 -5.22 6.35 15.83
CA LYS A 182 -4.41 7.04 14.81
C LYS A 182 -2.94 6.64 14.94
N PHE A 183 -2.26 6.44 13.83
CA PHE A 183 -0.81 6.26 13.83
C PHE A 183 -0.12 7.62 13.61
N THR A 184 0.93 7.89 14.38
CA THR A 184 1.65 9.18 14.39
C THR A 184 3.16 9.02 14.14
N GLY A 185 3.61 7.87 13.61
CA GLY A 185 5.00 7.65 13.19
C GLY A 185 5.94 7.07 14.26
N GLU A 186 5.96 7.64 15.46
CA GLU A 186 7.00 7.31 16.46
C GLU A 186 6.72 6.04 17.29
N SER A 187 5.50 5.93 17.82
CA SER A 187 5.08 4.86 18.73
C SER A 187 3.92 4.07 18.17
N LEU A 188 3.80 2.78 18.53
CA LEU A 188 2.72 1.93 18.04
C LEU A 188 1.35 2.51 18.40
N PHE A 189 1.12 2.95 19.64
CA PHE A 189 -0.19 3.42 20.10
C PHE A 189 -0.30 4.96 20.17
N GLY A 190 0.83 5.66 20.28
CA GLY A 190 0.87 7.12 20.23
C GLY A 190 0.24 7.80 21.46
N PRO A 191 0.03 9.14 21.39
CA PRO A 191 -0.42 9.95 22.52
C PRO A 191 -1.83 9.58 23.01
N ASP A 192 -2.69 9.08 22.12
CA ASP A 192 -4.07 8.72 22.42
C ASP A 192 -4.17 7.49 23.35
N LEU A 193 -3.08 6.73 23.54
CA LEU A 193 -3.04 5.59 24.46
C LEU A 193 -3.44 5.98 25.89
N LYS A 194 -2.99 7.15 26.37
CA LYS A 194 -3.24 7.64 27.73
C LYS A 194 -4.73 7.90 28.01
N GLN A 195 -5.55 8.02 26.97
CA GLN A 195 -7.00 8.19 27.11
C GLN A 195 -7.74 6.85 27.27
N ILE A 196 -7.05 5.72 27.04
CA ILE A 196 -7.63 4.38 27.04
C ILE A 196 -7.11 3.55 28.21
N ILE A 197 -5.83 3.71 28.58
CA ILE A 197 -5.24 3.07 29.74
C ILE A 197 -5.06 4.15 30.81
N SER A 198 -5.83 4.04 31.89
CA SER A 198 -5.58 4.79 33.13
C SER A 198 -4.38 4.16 33.84
N ASP A 199 -3.53 4.99 34.44
CA ASP A 199 -2.48 4.54 35.37
C ASP A 199 -3.09 3.84 36.60
#